data_AF-A0AAW7JMN5-F1
#
_entry.id   AF-A0AAW7JMN5-F1
#
_cell.length_a   1.000
_cell.length_b   1.000
_cell.length_c   1.000
_cell.angle_alpha   90.00
_cell.angle_beta   90.00
_cell.angle_gamma   90.00
#
_symmetry.space_group_name_H-M   'P 1'
#
loop_
_entity.id
_entity.type
_entity.pdbx_description
1 polymer ?
#
loop_
_entity_poly.entity_id
_entity_poly.type
_entity_poly.pdbx_seq_one_letter_code
_entity_poly.pdbx_strand_id
1 'polypeptide(L)'
;MAGDNFPGERIESLVDELEGIIEEAKPPFGKSAQFKIIETEVFFNILDEIRMSYPEEWQKSRRILKERDELMASATAQADSIIADAQQQALTIAGEQEIVRLAQQQADDIRERAQQYERETRYAAEDYAEQVFTHLEENLKSLTSTVARCRQQLNEGANGQNGAW
;
A
#
# COMPACT_ATOMS: atom_id res chain seq x y z
N MET A 1 -13.94 35.46 -20.08
CA MET A 1 -13.13 34.48 -20.83
C MET A 1 -12.96 35.08 -22.20
N ALA A 2 -11.80 35.69 -22.47
CA ALA A 2 -11.52 36.24 -23.79
C ALA A 2 -11.57 35.08 -24.79
N GLY A 3 -12.23 35.27 -25.93
CA GLY A 3 -12.15 34.32 -27.02
C GLY A 3 -10.71 34.31 -27.51
N ASP A 4 -9.90 33.41 -26.97
CA ASP A 4 -8.54 33.19 -27.45
C ASP A 4 -8.67 32.53 -28.81
N ASN A 5 -8.62 33.36 -29.86
CA ASN A 5 -8.52 32.93 -31.24
C ASN A 5 -7.44 31.84 -31.33
N PHE A 6 -7.78 30.68 -31.88
CA PHE A 6 -6.81 29.62 -32.09
C PHE A 6 -5.73 30.13 -33.03
N PRO A 7 -4.45 29.73 -32.82
CA PRO A 7 -3.41 30.21 -33.69
C PRO A 7 -3.70 29.77 -35.14
N GLY A 8 -3.66 30.73 -36.07
CA GLY A 8 -4.02 30.53 -37.46
C GLY A 8 -5.43 30.99 -37.87
N GLU A 9 -6.36 31.18 -36.94
CA GLU A 9 -7.75 31.58 -37.24
C GLU A 9 -7.83 32.97 -37.93
N ARG A 10 -6.88 33.86 -37.61
CA ARG A 10 -6.74 35.14 -38.32
C ARG A 10 -6.28 34.97 -39.77
N ILE A 11 -5.39 34.01 -40.03
CA ILE A 11 -4.90 33.71 -41.38
C ILE A 11 -6.03 33.07 -42.19
N GLU A 12 -6.80 32.16 -41.60
CA GLU A 12 -7.97 31.55 -42.25
C GLU A 12 -8.98 32.62 -42.68
N SER A 13 -9.32 33.55 -41.78
CA SER A 13 -10.22 34.67 -42.11
C SER A 13 -9.72 35.57 -43.25
N LEU A 14 -8.42 35.91 -43.26
CA LEU A 14 -7.83 36.71 -44.33
C LEU A 14 -7.77 35.95 -45.67
N VAL A 15 -7.57 34.63 -45.63
CA VAL A 15 -7.61 33.77 -46.82
C VAL A 15 -9.04 33.70 -47.35
N ASP A 16 -10.04 33.52 -46.49
CA ASP A 16 -11.46 33.53 -46.88
C ASP A 16 -11.87 34.87 -47.50
N GLU A 17 -11.38 36.00 -46.97
CA GLU A 17 -11.62 37.33 -47.54
C GLU A 17 -10.96 37.49 -48.93
N LEU A 18 -9.73 36.99 -49.08
CA LEU A 18 -9.03 36.97 -50.37
C LEU A 18 -9.77 36.12 -51.41
N GLU A 19 -10.24 34.93 -51.00
CA GLU A 19 -11.04 34.04 -51.83
C GLU A 19 -12.36 34.70 -52.25
N GLY A 20 -13.05 35.36 -51.32
CA GLY A 20 -14.28 36.10 -51.59
C GLY A 20 -14.11 37.17 -52.69
N ILE A 21 -13.03 37.95 -52.64
CA ILE A 21 -12.73 38.95 -53.68
C ILE A 21 -12.51 38.29 -55.05
N ILE A 22 -11.84 37.14 -55.09
CA ILE A 22 -11.61 36.40 -56.34
C ILE A 22 -12.93 35.79 -56.86
N GLU A 23 -13.81 35.33 -55.98
CA GLU A 23 -15.11 34.77 -56.34
C GLU A 23 -16.04 35.84 -56.92
N GLU A 24 -16.16 36.99 -56.25
CA GLU A 24 -17.03 38.11 -56.63
C GLU A 24 -16.54 38.88 -57.87
N ALA A 25 -15.27 38.73 -58.24
CA ALA A 25 -14.68 39.40 -59.39
C ALA A 25 -15.39 39.04 -60.71
N LYS A 26 -15.81 40.07 -61.45
CA LYS A 26 -16.63 39.93 -62.66
C LYS A 26 -15.76 39.73 -63.92
N PRO A 27 -16.20 38.89 -64.88
CA PRO A 27 -15.53 38.75 -66.15
C PRO A 27 -15.70 40.02 -67.01
N PRO A 28 -14.65 40.47 -67.72
CA PRO A 28 -14.69 41.69 -68.53
C PRO A 28 -15.55 41.55 -69.81
N PHE A 29 -15.71 40.34 -70.34
CA PHE A 29 -16.43 40.11 -71.59
C PHE A 29 -17.43 38.95 -71.46
N GLY A 30 -18.59 39.26 -70.88
CA GLY A 30 -19.70 38.31 -70.76
C GLY A 30 -19.44 37.16 -69.76
N LYS A 31 -20.50 36.42 -69.43
CA LYS A 31 -20.48 35.37 -68.39
C LYS A 31 -19.61 34.14 -68.72
N SER A 32 -18.89 34.14 -69.85
CA SER A 32 -18.11 32.99 -70.35
C SER A 32 -16.62 33.30 -70.51
N ALA A 33 -16.15 34.50 -70.13
CA ALA A 33 -14.72 34.80 -70.13
C ALA A 33 -14.01 34.13 -68.95
N GLN A 34 -12.84 33.54 -69.22
CA GLN A 34 -11.99 32.86 -68.22
C GLN A 34 -11.17 33.84 -67.34
N PHE A 35 -11.12 35.12 -67.71
CA PHE A 35 -10.37 36.13 -66.97
C PHE A 35 -11.33 36.94 -66.10
N LYS A 36 -10.95 37.21 -64.84
CA LYS A 36 -11.68 38.08 -63.91
C LYS A 36 -10.88 39.35 -63.66
N ILE A 37 -11.57 40.50 -63.53
CA ILE A 37 -10.93 41.75 -63.13
C ILE A 37 -11.06 41.89 -61.61
N ILE A 38 -9.92 42.05 -60.93
CA ILE A 38 -9.82 42.24 -59.49
C ILE A 38 -9.18 43.61 -59.23
N GLU A 39 -9.60 44.26 -58.14
CA GLU A 39 -8.92 45.45 -57.64
C GLU A 39 -7.58 45.06 -57.00
N THR A 40 -6.50 45.39 -57.71
CA THR A 40 -5.13 45.01 -57.34
C THR A 40 -4.73 45.51 -55.95
N GLU A 41 -5.18 46.71 -55.56
CA GLU A 41 -4.86 47.32 -54.26
C GLU A 41 -5.44 46.51 -53.09
N VAL A 42 -6.72 46.15 -53.15
CA VAL A 42 -7.40 45.36 -52.11
C VAL A 42 -6.77 43.96 -52.00
N PHE A 43 -6.47 43.32 -53.14
CA PHE A 43 -5.80 42.02 -53.16
C PHE A 43 -4.43 42.06 -52.47
N PHE A 44 -3.60 43.06 -52.79
CA PHE A 44 -2.27 43.16 -52.18
C PHE A 44 -2.33 43.54 -50.71
N ASN A 45 -3.31 44.35 -50.28
CA ASN A 45 -3.49 44.69 -48.87
C ASN A 45 -3.75 43.43 -48.02
N ILE A 46 -4.69 42.58 -48.44
CA ILE A 46 -4.99 41.32 -47.70
C ILE A 46 -3.78 40.38 -47.73
N LEU A 47 -3.09 40.28 -48.87
CA LEU A 47 -1.87 39.47 -48.97
C LEU A 47 -0.75 39.97 -48.02
N ASP A 48 -0.60 41.27 -47.88
CA ASP A 48 0.36 41.87 -46.95
C ASP A 48 -0.05 41.66 -45.49
N GLU A 49 -1.35 41.72 -45.17
CA GLU A 49 -1.85 41.38 -43.84
C GLU A 49 -1.60 39.91 -43.49
N ILE A 50 -1.80 38.98 -44.43
CA ILE A 50 -1.43 37.56 -44.26
C ILE A 50 0.08 37.45 -44.02
N ARG A 51 0.90 38.14 -44.82
CA ARG A 51 2.37 38.09 -44.69
C ARG A 51 2.85 38.65 -43.35
N MET A 52 2.20 39.67 -42.81
CA MET A 52 2.54 40.26 -41.52
C MET A 52 2.11 39.40 -40.34
N SER A 53 0.93 38.78 -40.41
CA SER A 53 0.37 37.98 -39.32
C SER A 53 0.88 36.53 -39.28
N TYR A 54 1.27 35.96 -40.43
CA TYR A 54 1.70 34.56 -40.54
C TYR A 54 2.88 34.18 -39.61
N PRO A 55 3.97 34.97 -39.51
CA PRO A 55 5.09 34.62 -38.64
C PRO A 55 4.70 34.54 -37.17
N GLU A 56 3.82 35.44 -36.71
CA GLU A 56 3.35 35.49 -35.32
C GLU A 56 2.45 34.29 -34.99
N GLU A 57 1.47 34.01 -35.87
CA GLU A 57 0.55 32.88 -35.72
C GLU A 57 1.29 31.53 -35.78
N TRP A 58 2.31 31.42 -36.64
CA TRP A 58 3.19 30.25 -36.70
C TRP A 58 4.00 30.07 -35.42
N GLN A 59 4.59 31.14 -34.88
CA GLN A 59 5.34 31.09 -33.62
C GLN A 59 4.43 30.71 -32.45
N LYS A 60 3.22 31.27 -32.39
CA LYS A 60 2.21 30.93 -31.38
C LYS A 60 1.85 29.44 -31.45
N SER A 61 1.57 28.91 -32.64
CA SER A 61 1.31 27.47 -32.86
C SER A 61 2.46 26.60 -32.36
N ARG A 62 3.70 26.94 -32.75
CA ARG A 62 4.90 26.17 -32.37
C ARG A 62 5.15 26.20 -30.86
N ARG A 63 4.88 27.33 -30.22
CA ARG A 63 4.99 27.50 -28.77
C ARG A 63 4.00 26.60 -28.04
N ILE A 64 2.73 26.59 -28.47
CA ILE A 64 1.69 25.74 -27.87
C ILE A 64 2.07 24.26 -28.00
N LEU A 65 2.58 23.83 -29.16
CA LEU A 65 3.05 22.46 -29.34
C LEU A 65 4.18 22.10 -28.37
N LYS A 66 5.16 22.98 -28.21
CA LYS A 66 6.28 22.79 -27.28
C LYS A 66 5.81 22.73 -25.82
N GLU A 67 4.93 23.64 -25.42
CA GLU A 67 4.35 23.67 -24.08
C GLU A 67 3.51 22.42 -23.81
N ARG A 68 2.76 21.93 -24.80
CA ARG A 68 2.02 20.66 -24.71
C ARG A 68 2.97 19.50 -24.47
N ASP A 69 4.03 19.39 -25.26
CA ASP A 69 4.98 18.28 -25.16
C ASP A 69 5.72 18.30 -23.81
N GLU A 70 6.09 19.48 -23.31
CA GLU A 70 6.68 19.67 -21.98
C GLU A 70 5.69 19.29 -20.86
N LEU A 71 4.42 19.69 -20.98
CA LEU A 71 3.37 19.32 -20.04
C LEU A 71 3.16 17.81 -20.01
N MET A 72 3.10 17.16 -21.18
CA MET A 72 2.95 15.72 -21.29
C MET A 72 4.14 14.99 -20.66
N ALA A 73 5.37 15.41 -20.96
CA ALA A 73 6.56 14.83 -20.36
C ALA A 73 6.57 14.96 -18.83
N SER A 74 6.20 16.14 -18.31
CA SER A 74 6.06 16.37 -16.87
C SER A 74 4.98 15.50 -16.23
N ALA A 75 3.81 15.37 -16.87
CA ALA A 75 2.72 14.54 -16.40
C ALA A 75 3.11 13.05 -16.37
N THR A 76 3.81 12.56 -17.41
CA THR A 76 4.33 11.18 -17.44
C THR A 76 5.35 10.94 -16.32
N ALA A 77 6.31 11.85 -16.15
CA ALA A 77 7.31 11.72 -15.08
C ALA A 77 6.67 11.73 -13.68
N GLN A 78 5.65 12.56 -13.46
CA GLN A 78 4.89 12.57 -12.20
C GLN A 78 4.12 11.27 -11.99
N ALA A 79 3.46 10.75 -13.04
CA ALA A 79 2.75 9.48 -12.96
C ALA A 79 3.70 8.32 -12.61
N ASP A 80 4.87 8.27 -13.26
CA ASP A 80 5.90 7.26 -12.98
C ASP A 80 6.40 7.36 -11.53
N SER A 81 6.62 8.57 -11.02
CA SER A 81 7.00 8.79 -9.62
C SER A 81 5.93 8.29 -8.65
N ILE A 82 4.65 8.60 -8.91
CA ILE A 82 3.53 8.15 -8.06
C ILE A 82 3.45 6.62 -8.03
N ILE A 83 3.63 5.97 -9.19
CA ILE A 83 3.62 4.50 -9.28
C ILE A 83 4.80 3.91 -8.48
N ALA A 84 6.00 4.48 -8.63
CA ALA A 84 7.18 4.03 -7.89
C ALA A 84 6.99 4.16 -6.36
N ASP A 85 6.47 5.30 -5.90
CA ASP A 85 6.20 5.54 -4.47
C ASP A 85 5.14 4.57 -3.94
N ALA A 86 4.07 4.31 -4.69
CA ALA A 86 3.03 3.37 -4.32
C ALA A 86 3.57 1.93 -4.22
N GLN A 87 4.42 1.52 -5.16
CA GLN A 87 5.08 0.21 -5.12
C GLN A 87 5.99 0.07 -3.89
N GLN A 88 6.76 1.12 -3.57
CA GLN A 88 7.64 1.12 -2.41
C GLN A 88 6.84 1.03 -1.09
N GLN A 89 5.73 1.77 -0.98
CA GLN A 89 4.84 1.69 0.18
C GLN A 89 4.22 0.29 0.32
N ALA A 90 3.78 -0.31 -0.79
CA ALA A 90 3.23 -1.66 -0.79
C ALA A 90 4.24 -2.70 -0.29
N LEU A 91 5.51 -2.59 -0.70
CA LEU A 91 6.59 -3.46 -0.21
C LEU A 91 6.82 -3.29 1.29
N THR A 92 6.84 -2.06 1.79
CA THR A 92 6.99 -1.77 3.23
C THR A 92 5.84 -2.39 4.03
N ILE A 93 4.60 -2.15 3.61
CA ILE A 93 3.40 -2.68 4.30
C ILE A 93 3.40 -4.22 4.29
N ALA A 94 3.74 -4.84 3.16
CA ALA A 94 3.83 -6.30 3.08
C ALA A 94 4.91 -6.85 4.01
N GLY A 95 6.06 -6.17 4.10
CA GLY A 95 7.13 -6.51 5.06
C GLY A 95 6.67 -6.38 6.51
N GLU A 96 5.99 -5.30 6.86
CA GLU A 96 5.44 -5.09 8.20
C GLU A 96 4.39 -6.15 8.58
N GLN A 97 3.50 -6.50 7.65
CA GLN A 97 2.50 -7.56 7.88
C GLN A 97 3.15 -8.92 8.15
N GLU A 98 4.21 -9.27 7.44
CA GLU A 98 4.93 -10.52 7.67
C GLU A 98 5.65 -10.53 9.02
N ILE A 99 6.24 -9.41 9.44
CA ILE A 99 6.84 -9.25 10.77
C ILE A 99 5.78 -9.45 11.86
N VAL A 100 4.61 -8.82 11.72
CA VAL A 100 3.52 -8.96 12.69
C VAL A 100 3.02 -10.40 12.75
N ARG A 101 2.86 -11.06 11.60
CA ARG A 101 2.45 -12.47 11.52
C ARG A 101 3.44 -13.39 12.24
N LEU A 102 4.74 -13.19 12.01
CA LEU A 102 5.81 -13.98 12.65
C LEU A 102 5.85 -13.72 14.16
N ALA A 103 5.73 -12.46 14.58
CA ALA A 103 5.70 -12.10 16.00
C ALA A 103 4.50 -12.72 16.72
N GLN A 104 3.32 -12.74 16.08
CA GLN A 104 2.13 -13.38 16.64
C GLN A 104 2.32 -14.90 16.77
N GLN A 105 2.86 -15.55 15.73
CA GLN A 105 3.18 -16.98 15.78
C GLN A 105 4.16 -17.30 16.93
N GLN A 106 5.22 -16.50 17.08
CA GLN A 106 6.18 -16.68 18.16
C GLN A 106 5.56 -16.46 19.55
N ALA A 107 4.66 -15.47 19.67
CA ALA A 107 3.94 -15.21 20.92
C ALA A 107 3.03 -16.40 21.31
N ASP A 108 2.36 -17.00 20.33
CA ASP A 108 1.49 -18.16 20.56
C ASP A 108 2.32 -19.41 20.92
N ASP A 109 3.44 -19.66 20.25
CA ASP A 109 4.40 -20.72 20.62
C ASP A 109 4.92 -20.55 22.06
N ILE A 110 5.26 -19.32 22.46
CA ILE A 110 5.71 -19.02 23.83
C ILE A 110 4.60 -19.32 24.83
N ARG A 111 3.36 -18.93 24.53
CA ARG A 111 2.21 -19.19 25.40
C ARG A 111 1.95 -20.69 25.55
N GLU A 112 1.99 -21.44 24.46
CA GLU A 112 1.81 -22.89 24.50
C GLU A 112 2.88 -23.57 25.34
N ARG A 113 4.15 -23.22 25.13
CA ARG A 113 5.27 -23.73 25.94
C ARG A 113 5.13 -23.37 27.42
N ALA A 114 4.72 -22.13 27.72
CA ALA A 114 4.50 -21.71 29.10
C ALA A 114 3.38 -22.50 29.78
N GLN A 115 2.25 -22.72 29.09
CA GLN A 115 1.15 -23.54 29.60
C GLN A 115 1.54 -25.01 29.77
N GLN A 116 2.33 -25.57 28.85
CA GLN A 116 2.84 -26.92 29.00
C GLN A 116 3.78 -27.03 30.19
N TYR A 117 4.73 -26.11 30.32
CA TYR A 117 5.66 -26.05 31.45
C TYR A 117 4.94 -25.88 32.79
N GLU A 118 3.90 -25.06 32.85
CA GLU A 118 3.05 -24.91 34.04
C GLU A 118 2.41 -26.24 34.43
N ARG A 119 1.79 -26.94 33.47
CA ARG A 119 1.17 -28.26 33.71
C ARG A 119 2.19 -29.28 34.20
N GLU A 120 3.33 -29.37 33.52
CA GLU A 120 4.41 -30.29 33.91
C GLU A 120 4.93 -29.99 35.32
N THR A 121 5.15 -28.71 35.63
CA THR A 121 5.58 -28.28 36.98
C THR A 121 4.55 -28.64 38.04
N ARG A 122 3.27 -28.44 37.75
CA ARG A 122 2.18 -28.80 38.67
C ARG A 122 2.13 -30.30 38.92
N TYR A 123 2.21 -31.12 37.86
CA TYR A 123 2.23 -32.57 38.01
C TYR A 123 3.46 -33.06 38.78
N ALA A 124 4.63 -32.49 38.52
CA ALA A 124 5.85 -32.81 39.25
C ALA A 124 5.74 -32.45 40.75
N ALA A 125 5.09 -31.33 41.07
CA ALA A 125 4.85 -30.93 42.47
C ALA A 125 3.83 -31.84 43.17
N GLU A 126 2.75 -32.23 42.48
CA GLU A 126 1.76 -33.18 42.98
C GLU A 126 2.40 -34.56 43.23
N ASP A 127 3.21 -35.07 42.29
CA ASP A 127 3.92 -36.34 42.44
C ASP A 127 4.93 -36.31 43.61
N TYR A 128 5.68 -35.22 43.74
CA TYR A 128 6.59 -35.03 44.86
C TYR A 128 5.84 -35.01 46.21
N ALA A 129 4.70 -34.33 46.30
CA ALA A 129 3.89 -34.32 47.51
C ALA A 129 3.38 -35.72 47.87
N GLU A 130 2.93 -36.50 46.89
CA GLU A 130 2.48 -37.88 47.09
C GLU A 130 3.61 -38.79 47.60
N GLN A 131 4.82 -38.66 47.04
CA GLN A 131 5.99 -39.40 47.50
C GLN A 131 6.33 -39.06 48.96
N VAL A 132 6.28 -37.78 49.33
CA VAL A 132 6.50 -37.33 50.72
C VAL A 132 5.44 -37.89 51.66
N PHE A 133 4.16 -37.85 51.27
CA PHE A 133 3.08 -38.40 52.09
C PHE A 133 3.16 -39.91 52.24
N THR A 134 3.49 -40.63 51.18
CA THR A 134 3.71 -42.08 51.21
C THR A 134 4.82 -42.44 52.20
N HIS A 135 5.96 -41.74 52.10
CA HIS A 135 7.09 -41.99 53.01
C HIS A 135 6.75 -41.66 54.47
N LEU A 136 5.99 -40.59 54.70
CA LEU A 136 5.50 -40.24 56.04
C LEU A 136 4.56 -41.32 56.59
N GLU A 137 3.64 -41.83 55.78
CA GLU A 137 2.70 -42.88 56.16
C GLU A 137 3.43 -44.18 56.55
N GLU A 138 4.40 -44.60 55.74
CA GLU A 138 5.24 -45.77 56.04
C GLU A 138 5.99 -45.61 57.36
N ASN A 139 6.60 -44.44 57.58
CA ASN A 139 7.31 -44.13 58.82
C ASN A 139 6.38 -44.18 60.04
N LEU A 140 5.17 -43.61 59.93
CA LEU A 140 4.18 -43.64 61.01
C LEU A 140 3.67 -45.05 61.30
N LYS A 141 3.43 -45.86 60.25
CA LYS A 141 3.07 -47.29 60.39
C LYS A 141 4.16 -48.07 61.12
N SER A 142 5.42 -47.88 60.73
CA SER A 142 6.58 -48.50 61.38
C SER A 142 6.68 -48.10 62.86
N LEU A 143 6.55 -46.81 63.17
CA LEU A 143 6.60 -46.30 64.54
C LEU A 143 5.46 -46.87 65.41
N THR A 144 4.24 -46.88 64.88
CA THR A 144 3.07 -47.47 65.55
C THR A 144 3.26 -48.97 65.80
N SER A 145 3.80 -49.72 64.82
CA SER A 145 4.11 -51.14 64.98
C SER A 145 5.15 -51.39 66.08
N THR A 146 6.09 -50.46 66.26
CA THR A 146 7.12 -50.52 67.29
C THR A 146 6.52 -50.27 68.66
N VAL A 147 5.66 -49.24 68.78
CA VAL A 147 4.92 -48.96 70.03
C VAL A 147 4.02 -50.13 70.41
N ALA A 148 3.32 -50.75 69.46
CA ALA A 148 2.49 -51.92 69.69
C ALA A 148 3.31 -53.11 70.23
N ARG A 149 4.49 -53.37 69.63
CA ARG A 149 5.43 -54.40 70.12
C ARG A 149 5.92 -54.10 71.53
N CYS A 150 6.32 -52.87 71.84
CA CYS A 150 6.73 -52.47 73.19
C CYS A 150 5.61 -52.69 74.22
N ARG A 151 4.36 -52.33 73.87
CA ARG A 151 3.20 -52.57 74.74
C ARG A 151 2.95 -54.06 74.97
N GLN A 152 3.06 -54.88 73.94
CA GLN A 152 2.88 -56.33 74.06
C GLN A 152 3.94 -56.94 74.98
N GLN A 153 5.21 -56.56 74.83
CA GLN A 153 6.31 -57.02 75.70
C GLN A 153 6.09 -56.62 77.17
N LEU A 154 5.61 -55.39 77.43
CA LEU A 154 5.27 -54.96 78.79
C LEU A 154 4.12 -55.79 79.39
N ASN A 155 3.10 -56.10 78.60
CA ASN A 155 1.96 -56.90 79.05
C ASN A 155 2.35 -58.38 79.30
N GLU A 156 3.19 -58.95 78.45
CA GLU A 156 3.76 -60.30 78.65
C GLU A 156 4.68 -60.34 79.88
N GLY A 157 5.50 -59.31 80.09
CA GLY A 157 6.32 -59.15 81.29
C GLY A 157 5.48 -59.02 82.57
N ALA A 158 4.36 -58.30 82.52
CA ALA A 158 3.42 -58.17 83.64
C ALA A 158 2.69 -59.51 83.94
N ASN A 159 2.30 -60.27 82.92
CA ASN A 159 1.66 -61.58 83.10
C ASN A 159 2.64 -62.67 83.55
N GLY A 160 3.90 -62.64 83.08
CA GLY A 160 4.94 -63.57 83.52
C GLY A 160 5.33 -63.41 85.00
N GLN A 161 5.11 -62.24 85.58
CA GLN A 161 5.40 -61.96 86.99
C GLN A 161 4.23 -62.33 87.93
N ASN A 162 3.01 -62.45 87.41
CA ASN A 162 1.82 -62.89 88.16
C ASN A 162 1.61 -64.43 88.17
N GLY A 163 2.35 -65.19 87.37
CA GLY A 163 2.27 -66.66 87.28
C GLY A 163 3.35 -67.42 88.06
N ALA A 164 4.24 -66.73 88.78
CA ALA A 164 5.32 -67.32 89.56
C ALA A 164 5.01 -67.27 91.06
N TRP A 165 4.05 -68.09 91.50
CA TRP A 165 3.82 -68.48 92.90
C TRP A 165 3.42 -69.95 92.95
#